data_AF-A0A836M1S9-F1
#
_entry.id   AF-A0A836M1S9-F1
#
_cell.length_a   1.000
_cell.length_b   1.000
_cell.length_c   1.000
_cell.angle_alpha   90.00
_cell.angle_beta   90.00
_cell.angle_gamma   90.00
#
_symmetry.space_group_name_H-M   'P 1'
#
loop_
_entity.id
_entity.type
_entity.pdbx_description
1 polymer ?
#
loop_
_entity_poly.entity_id
_entity_poly.type
_entity_poly.pdbx_seq_one_letter_code
_entity_poly.pdbx_strand_id
1 'polypeptide(L)'
;MTPILCSDLPQYPCVIGISELLRALARRASEWNKLGDLALDQKNIIAVIQDEIRLAPHEALHLPIPQDPRLERVLRTMLAEPDCQRSLDEWASYGAMSSRTLRRLILAETGLSFAQWRQQAQLKHSLELLARGTSVAEVSEVLGYTSPSSFIAMFRKALGDPPARYFSKRRLP
;
A
#
# COMPACT_ATOMS: atom_id res chain seq x y z
N MET A 1 24.57 -15.93 6.74
CA MET A 1 24.19 -16.45 5.39
C MET A 1 22.75 -16.00 5.17
N THR A 2 22.32 -15.18 4.22
CA THR A 2 22.89 -14.69 2.95
C THR A 2 22.14 -13.38 2.60
N PRO A 3 22.81 -12.21 2.52
CA PRO A 3 22.19 -10.94 2.07
C PRO A 3 21.62 -10.98 0.64
N ILE A 4 22.03 -11.98 -0.16
CA ILE A 4 21.68 -12.14 -1.58
C ILE A 4 20.21 -12.55 -1.77
N LEU A 5 19.62 -13.22 -0.79
CA LEU A 5 18.23 -13.69 -0.89
C LEU A 5 17.21 -12.54 -0.76
N CYS A 6 17.61 -11.38 -0.24
CA CYS A 6 16.72 -10.23 -0.08
C CYS A 6 16.97 -9.12 -1.11
N SER A 7 17.95 -9.25 -2.02
CA SER A 7 18.28 -8.20 -3.00
C SER A 7 17.15 -7.93 -3.99
N ASP A 8 16.27 -8.91 -4.13
CA ASP A 8 15.21 -9.00 -5.12
C ASP A 8 13.80 -8.79 -4.55
N LEU A 9 13.71 -8.64 -3.23
CA LEU A 9 12.49 -8.25 -2.54
C LEU A 9 12.28 -6.74 -2.70
N PRO A 10 11.04 -6.24 -2.52
CA PRO A 10 10.78 -4.81 -2.49
C PRO A 10 11.73 -4.11 -1.52
N GLN A 11 12.48 -3.13 -2.02
CA GLN A 11 13.49 -2.40 -1.24
C GLN A 11 12.90 -1.57 -0.08
N TYR A 12 11.56 -1.48 -0.02
CA TYR A 12 10.83 -0.74 0.99
C TYR A 12 9.63 -1.56 1.48
N PRO A 13 9.16 -1.35 2.73
CA PRO A 13 7.98 -2.02 3.24
C PRO A 13 6.75 -1.77 2.35
N CYS A 14 6.13 -2.83 1.85
CA CYS A 14 4.93 -2.75 1.04
C CYS A 14 3.96 -3.87 1.41
N VAL A 15 2.69 -3.70 1.06
CA VAL A 15 1.70 -4.78 1.17
C VAL A 15 1.49 -5.42 -0.18
N ILE A 16 1.41 -6.75 -0.15
CA ILE A 16 1.31 -7.61 -1.32
C ILE A 16 0.11 -8.53 -1.12
N GLY A 17 -0.60 -8.82 -2.20
CA GLY A 17 -1.65 -9.83 -2.18
C GLY A 17 -1.05 -11.20 -1.97
N ILE A 18 -1.56 -11.93 -0.96
CA ILE A 18 -1.09 -13.28 -0.65
C ILE A 18 -1.84 -14.29 -1.52
N SER A 19 -1.14 -14.94 -2.45
CA SER A 19 -1.67 -16.10 -3.18
C SER A 19 -1.89 -17.28 -2.22
N GLU A 20 -2.79 -18.22 -2.56
CA GLU A 20 -2.98 -19.44 -1.76
C GLU A 20 -1.70 -20.27 -1.65
N LEU A 21 -0.87 -20.24 -2.70
CA LEU A 21 0.45 -20.87 -2.72
C LEU A 21 1.39 -20.21 -1.70
N LEU A 22 1.54 -18.88 -1.75
CA LEU A 22 2.39 -18.13 -0.81
C LEU A 22 1.95 -18.37 0.63
N ARG A 23 0.64 -18.41 0.90
CA ARG A 23 0.09 -18.71 2.24
C ARG A 23 0.49 -20.11 2.71
N ALA A 24 0.38 -21.12 1.86
CA ALA A 24 0.75 -22.49 2.19
C ALA A 24 2.25 -22.62 2.45
N LEU A 25 3.09 -22.01 1.62
CA LEU A 25 4.55 -22.02 1.76
C LEU A 25 5.00 -21.29 3.03
N ALA A 26 4.42 -20.12 3.33
CA ALA A 26 4.74 -19.36 4.54
C ALA A 26 4.39 -20.13 5.82
N ARG A 27 3.24 -20.84 5.85
CA ARG A 27 2.88 -21.73 6.97
C ARG A 27 3.90 -22.84 7.16
N ARG A 28 4.24 -23.55 6.07
CA ARG A 28 5.26 -24.60 6.11
C ARG A 28 6.63 -24.08 6.58
N ALA A 29 7.02 -22.88 6.14
CA ALA A 29 8.27 -22.26 6.56
C ALA A 29 8.28 -21.86 8.05
N SER A 30 7.12 -21.53 8.62
CA SER A 30 6.98 -21.16 10.03
C SER A 30 7.25 -22.30 11.01
N GLU A 31 7.14 -23.55 10.54
CA GLU A 31 7.35 -24.78 11.31
C GLU A 31 8.83 -25.18 11.40
N TRP A 32 9.70 -24.55 10.62
CA TRP A 32 11.12 -24.91 10.58
C TRP A 32 11.87 -24.44 11.82
N ASN A 33 12.86 -25.24 12.22
CA ASN A 33 13.77 -24.88 13.29
C ASN A 33 14.66 -23.71 12.86
N LYS A 34 14.53 -22.56 13.56
CA LYS A 34 15.23 -21.31 13.25
C LYS A 34 16.70 -21.29 13.71
N LEU A 35 17.14 -22.31 14.44
CA LEU A 35 18.47 -22.38 15.07
C LEU A 35 19.51 -23.15 14.23
N GLY A 36 19.13 -23.70 13.07
CA GLY A 36 20.00 -24.48 12.20
C GLY A 36 20.08 -23.95 10.76
N ASP A 37 21.05 -24.46 10.01
CA ASP A 37 21.14 -24.20 8.57
C ASP A 37 19.96 -24.82 7.82
N LEU A 38 19.44 -24.08 6.85
CA LEU A 38 18.35 -24.55 6.01
C LEU A 38 18.82 -25.69 5.10
N ALA A 39 18.05 -26.78 5.11
CA ALA A 39 18.20 -27.89 4.18
C ALA A 39 17.88 -27.44 2.73
N LEU A 40 18.29 -28.24 1.74
CA LEU A 40 18.15 -27.88 0.33
C LEU A 40 16.68 -27.69 -0.08
N ASP A 41 15.78 -28.52 0.42
CA ASP A 41 14.34 -28.41 0.21
C ASP A 41 13.75 -27.12 0.81
N GLN A 42 14.20 -26.74 2.02
CA GLN A 42 13.81 -25.50 2.67
C GLN A 42 14.31 -24.26 1.89
N LYS A 43 15.54 -24.31 1.37
CA LYS A 43 16.10 -23.25 0.50
C LYS A 43 15.27 -23.08 -0.78
N ASN A 44 14.85 -24.18 -1.40
CA ASN A 44 13.99 -24.14 -2.59
C ASN A 44 12.62 -23.51 -2.26
N ILE A 45 12.03 -23.84 -1.11
CA ILE A 45 10.76 -23.23 -0.67
C ILE A 45 10.93 -21.73 -0.44
N ILE A 46 12.04 -21.28 0.16
CA ILE A 46 12.33 -19.84 0.31
C ILE A 46 12.44 -19.14 -1.05
N ALA A 47 13.09 -19.77 -2.04
CA ALA A 47 13.18 -19.20 -3.39
C ALA A 47 11.79 -19.01 -4.02
N VAL A 48 10.91 -20.00 -3.89
CA VAL A 48 9.52 -19.89 -4.40
C VAL A 48 8.73 -18.82 -3.63
N ILE A 49 8.91 -18.70 -2.32
CA ILE A 49 8.29 -17.62 -1.53
C ILE A 49 8.75 -16.25 -2.05
N GLN A 50 10.03 -16.09 -2.41
CA GLN A 50 10.55 -14.83 -2.96
C GLN A 50 9.94 -14.52 -4.33
N ASP A 51 9.83 -15.52 -5.21
CA ASP A 51 9.20 -15.35 -6.51
C ASP A 51 7.72 -14.97 -6.37
N GLU A 52 7.00 -15.62 -5.47
CA GLU A 52 5.61 -15.29 -5.18
C GLU A 52 5.47 -13.87 -4.59
N ILE A 53 6.38 -13.44 -3.70
CA ILE A 53 6.40 -12.07 -3.19
C ILE A 53 6.68 -11.05 -4.31
N ARG A 54 7.61 -11.37 -5.22
CA ARG A 54 7.98 -10.50 -6.35
C ARG A 54 6.84 -10.37 -7.37
N LEU A 55 6.13 -11.46 -7.63
CA LEU A 55 5.02 -11.52 -8.57
C LEU A 55 3.69 -11.07 -7.95
N ALA A 56 3.61 -11.02 -6.62
CA ALA A 56 2.40 -10.65 -5.93
C ALA A 56 1.97 -9.22 -6.32
N PRO A 57 0.68 -9.02 -6.65
CA PRO A 57 0.18 -7.68 -6.89
C PRO A 57 0.34 -6.89 -5.60
N HIS A 58 1.01 -5.74 -5.66
CA HIS A 58 1.07 -4.83 -4.51
C HIS A 58 -0.35 -4.45 -4.10
N GLU A 59 -0.78 -4.91 -2.93
CA GLU A 59 -2.08 -4.57 -2.36
C GLU A 59 -1.99 -3.17 -1.75
N ALA A 60 -2.72 -2.22 -2.35
CA ALA A 60 -2.57 -0.78 -2.18
C ALA A 60 -3.02 -0.20 -0.82
N LEU A 61 -3.11 -1.00 0.25
CA LEU A 61 -3.92 -0.66 1.44
C LEU A 61 -3.17 -0.62 2.77
N HIS A 62 -1.85 -0.37 2.76
CA HIS A 62 -1.12 -0.16 4.00
C HIS A 62 -0.32 1.13 3.96
N LEU A 63 -0.63 2.03 4.90
CA LEU A 63 0.03 3.30 5.10
C LEU A 63 0.90 3.16 6.34
N PRO A 64 2.22 2.86 6.19
CA PRO A 64 3.10 2.72 7.33
C PRO A 64 3.16 4.03 8.14
N ILE A 65 3.17 3.91 9.46
CA ILE A 65 3.32 5.06 10.36
C ILE A 65 4.81 5.44 10.38
N PRO A 66 5.16 6.68 9.98
CA PRO A 66 6.54 7.15 9.96
C PRO A 66 7.07 7.37 11.38
N GLN A 67 8.39 7.31 11.53
CA GLN A 67 9.11 7.57 12.78
C GLN A 67 9.41 9.06 12.99
N ASP A 68 9.58 9.86 11.92
CA ASP A 68 9.75 11.32 12.07
C ASP A 68 8.41 11.97 12.48
N PRO A 69 8.32 12.63 13.66
CA PRO A 69 7.06 13.21 14.15
C PRO A 69 6.46 14.27 13.23
N ARG A 70 7.29 14.97 12.45
CA ARG A 70 6.83 15.97 11.47
C ARG A 70 6.18 15.30 10.27
N LEU A 71 6.79 14.22 9.77
CA LEU A 71 6.20 13.42 8.70
C LEU A 71 4.92 12.75 9.21
N GLU A 72 4.91 12.21 10.42
CA GLU A 72 3.72 11.63 11.04
C GLU A 72 2.57 12.63 11.09
N ARG A 73 2.81 13.87 11.52
CA ARG A 73 1.79 14.92 11.54
C ARG A 73 1.20 15.18 10.15
N VAL A 74 2.06 15.30 9.14
CA VAL A 74 1.65 15.50 7.74
C VAL A 74 0.77 14.33 7.28
N LEU A 75 1.25 13.10 7.43
CA LEU A 75 0.56 11.91 6.96
C LEU A 75 -0.76 11.68 7.71
N ARG A 76 -0.80 11.84 9.03
CA ARG A 76 -2.04 11.73 9.81
C ARG A 76 -3.09 12.75 9.41
N THR A 77 -2.69 14.00 9.18
CA THR A 77 -3.61 15.06 8.75
C THR A 77 -4.15 14.76 7.36
N MET A 78 -3.28 14.29 6.47
CA MET A 78 -3.65 13.92 5.11
C MET A 78 -4.58 12.70 5.05
N LEU A 79 -4.51 11.81 6.04
CA LEU A 79 -5.47 10.71 6.24
C LEU A 79 -6.82 11.19 6.77
N ALA A 80 -6.84 12.23 7.60
CA ALA A 80 -8.05 12.82 8.14
C ALA A 80 -8.77 13.73 7.12
N GLU A 81 -8.01 14.35 6.20
CA GLU A 81 -8.50 15.28 5.17
C GLU A 81 -8.11 14.77 3.76
N PRO A 82 -8.71 13.67 3.27
CA PRO A 82 -8.33 13.04 1.99
C PRO A 82 -8.67 13.87 0.74
N ASP A 83 -9.57 14.85 0.89
CA ASP A 83 -10.02 15.81 -0.12
C ASP A 83 -9.09 17.02 -0.24
N CYS A 84 -8.21 17.21 0.74
CA CYS A 84 -7.35 18.38 0.83
C CYS A 84 -6.44 18.52 -0.40
N GLN A 85 -6.63 19.59 -1.17
CA GLN A 85 -5.88 19.86 -2.41
C GLN A 85 -4.53 20.54 -2.21
N ARG A 86 -4.02 20.60 -0.96
CA ARG A 86 -2.69 21.14 -0.66
C ARG A 86 -1.62 20.51 -1.57
N SER A 87 -0.81 21.38 -2.15
CA SER A 87 0.39 21.07 -2.89
C SER A 87 1.45 20.46 -1.97
N LEU A 88 2.47 19.84 -2.57
CA LEU A 88 3.60 19.30 -1.82
C LEU A 88 4.28 20.37 -0.95
N ASP A 89 4.41 21.59 -1.46
CA ASP A 89 5.09 22.69 -0.77
C ASP A 89 4.29 23.12 0.46
N GLU A 90 2.96 23.19 0.35
CA GLU A 90 2.07 23.49 1.47
C GLU A 90 2.12 22.39 2.55
N TRP A 91 2.16 21.12 2.15
CA TRP A 91 2.34 20.01 3.09
C TRP A 91 3.71 20.02 3.77
N ALA A 92 4.75 20.39 3.03
CA ALA A 92 6.09 20.54 3.59
C ALA A 92 6.14 21.67 4.62
N SER A 93 5.57 22.84 4.28
CA SER A 93 5.42 23.97 5.21
C SER A 93 4.60 23.59 6.45
N TYR A 94 3.50 22.87 6.29
CA TYR A 94 2.70 22.34 7.41
C TYR A 94 3.52 21.40 8.31
N GLY A 95 4.38 20.59 7.72
CA GLY A 95 5.34 19.73 8.42
C GLY A 95 6.58 20.46 8.96
N ALA A 96 6.68 21.78 8.85
CA ALA A 96 7.88 22.56 9.18
C ALA A 96 9.15 22.00 8.50
N MET A 97 9.04 21.64 7.22
CA MET A 97 10.13 21.07 6.42
C MET A 97 10.13 21.63 4.99
N SER A 98 11.25 21.46 4.28
CA SER A 98 11.30 21.76 2.85
C SER A 98 10.65 20.64 2.03
N SER A 99 10.16 20.93 0.83
CA SER A 99 9.58 19.93 -0.08
C SER A 99 10.57 18.85 -0.47
N ARG A 100 11.86 19.19 -0.55
CA ARG A 100 12.96 18.23 -0.73
C ARG A 100 13.05 17.27 0.45
N THR A 101 12.97 17.79 1.68
CA THR A 101 12.97 16.99 2.89
C THR A 101 11.75 16.08 2.95
N LEU A 102 10.56 16.61 2.66
CA LEU A 102 9.31 15.83 2.65
C LEU A 102 9.38 14.65 1.66
N ARG A 103 9.77 14.92 0.40
CA ARG A 103 9.93 13.86 -0.62
C ARG A 103 10.91 12.78 -0.18
N ARG A 104 12.03 13.18 0.43
CA ARG A 104 13.05 12.24 0.88
C ARG A 104 12.56 11.40 2.06
N LEU A 105 11.97 12.03 3.08
CA LEU A 105 11.50 11.34 4.28
C LEU A 105 10.37 10.38 3.97
N ILE A 106 9.35 10.82 3.20
CA ILE A 106 8.23 9.96 2.87
C ILE A 106 8.67 8.74 2.07
N LEU A 107 9.58 8.90 1.12
CA LEU A 107 10.13 7.78 0.36
C LEU A 107 10.98 6.86 1.23
N ALA A 108 11.85 7.43 2.08
CA ALA A 108 12.74 6.66 2.93
C ALA A 108 11.98 5.82 3.99
N GLU A 109 10.92 6.37 4.57
CA GLU A 109 10.20 5.72 5.67
C GLU A 109 9.00 4.88 5.20
N THR A 110 8.33 5.29 4.12
CA THR A 110 7.12 4.60 3.63
C THR A 110 7.34 3.79 2.36
N GLY A 111 8.46 4.00 1.66
CA GLY A 111 8.69 3.41 0.34
C GLY A 111 7.89 4.02 -0.80
N LEU A 112 7.04 5.01 -0.51
CA LEU A 112 6.13 5.62 -1.46
C LEU A 112 6.51 7.06 -1.72
N SER A 113 6.37 7.50 -2.97
CA SER A 113 6.36 8.92 -3.28
C SER A 113 5.13 9.60 -2.67
N PHE A 114 5.21 10.92 -2.48
CA PHE A 114 4.08 11.71 -1.97
C PHE A 114 2.78 11.50 -2.76
N ALA A 115 2.86 11.45 -4.08
CA ALA A 115 1.68 11.21 -4.92
C ALA A 115 1.11 9.80 -4.71
N GLN A 116 1.97 8.76 -4.64
CA GLN A 116 1.53 7.39 -4.39
C GLN A 116 0.90 7.25 -3.01
N TRP A 117 1.52 7.82 -1.99
CA TRP A 117 0.99 7.82 -0.63
C TRP A 117 -0.39 8.50 -0.56
N ARG A 118 -0.53 9.67 -1.21
CA ARG A 118 -1.82 10.36 -1.35
C ARG A 118 -2.88 9.50 -2.01
N GLN A 119 -2.54 8.88 -3.12
CA GLN A 119 -3.46 8.02 -3.86
C GLN A 119 -3.91 6.82 -3.01
N GLN A 120 -3.02 6.21 -2.23
CA GLN A 120 -3.39 5.13 -1.31
C GLN A 120 -4.30 5.61 -0.17
N ALA A 121 -4.03 6.78 0.42
CA ALA A 121 -4.90 7.36 1.43
C ALA A 121 -6.32 7.62 0.89
N GLN A 122 -6.43 8.21 -0.30
CA GLN A 122 -7.70 8.44 -0.98
C GLN A 122 -8.41 7.12 -1.31
N LEU A 123 -7.67 6.11 -1.77
CA LEU A 123 -8.22 4.79 -2.07
C LEU A 123 -8.77 4.10 -0.82
N LYS A 124 -8.04 4.13 0.29
CA LYS A 124 -8.48 3.58 1.58
C LYS A 124 -9.78 4.24 2.03
N HIS A 125 -9.83 5.57 2.03
CA HIS A 125 -11.05 6.29 2.40
C HIS A 125 -12.22 5.98 1.47
N SER A 126 -11.95 5.86 0.15
CA SER A 126 -12.97 5.48 -0.83
C SER A 126 -13.58 4.11 -0.53
N LEU A 127 -12.76 3.13 -0.13
CA LEU A 127 -13.23 1.79 0.21
C LEU A 127 -14.10 1.81 1.46
N GLU A 128 -13.72 2.60 2.47
CA GLU A 128 -14.51 2.76 3.70
C GLU A 128 -15.89 3.36 3.41
N LEU A 129 -15.97 4.37 2.54
CA LEU A 129 -17.24 4.98 2.13
C LEU A 129 -18.09 4.02 1.28
N LEU A 130 -17.48 3.39 0.27
CA LEU A 130 -18.18 2.43 -0.60
C LEU A 130 -18.69 1.21 0.19
N ALA A 131 -17.93 0.73 1.18
CA ALA A 131 -18.36 -0.35 2.06
C ALA A 131 -19.57 0.02 2.92
N ARG A 132 -19.74 1.31 3.27
CA ARG A 132 -20.91 1.85 3.98
C ARG A 132 -22.12 2.08 3.06
N GLY A 133 -21.97 1.84 1.75
CA GLY A 133 -23.04 2.01 0.77
C GLY A 133 -23.10 3.40 0.12
N THR A 134 -22.14 4.29 0.40
CA THR A 134 -22.03 5.59 -0.29
C THR A 134 -21.87 5.37 -1.79
N SER A 135 -22.56 6.17 -2.61
CA SER A 135 -22.51 6.03 -4.07
C SER A 135 -21.15 6.46 -4.63
N VAL A 136 -20.79 5.93 -5.81
CA VAL A 136 -19.55 6.30 -6.50
C VAL A 136 -19.49 7.81 -6.82
N ALA A 137 -20.64 8.43 -7.08
CA ALA A 137 -20.74 9.86 -7.35
C ALA A 137 -20.40 10.69 -6.11
N GLU A 138 -21.00 10.36 -4.96
CA GLU A 138 -20.72 11.03 -3.68
C GLU A 138 -19.27 10.80 -3.24
N VAL A 139 -18.72 9.59 -3.41
CA VAL A 139 -17.31 9.31 -3.09
C VAL A 139 -16.36 10.14 -3.95
N SER A 140 -16.67 10.31 -5.24
CA SER A 140 -15.89 11.18 -6.13
C SER A 140 -15.88 12.62 -5.64
N GLU A 141 -17.04 13.14 -5.23
CA GLU A 141 -17.18 14.49 -4.69
C GLU A 141 -16.42 14.67 -3.37
N VAL A 142 -16.62 13.74 -2.43
CA VAL A 142 -15.92 13.73 -1.14
C VAL A 142 -14.41 13.67 -1.30
N LEU A 143 -13.88 12.99 -2.32
CA LEU A 143 -12.44 12.91 -2.56
C LEU A 143 -11.89 14.05 -3.43
N GLY A 144 -12.74 14.99 -3.87
CA GLY A 144 -12.37 16.14 -4.68
C GLY A 144 -12.04 15.84 -6.14
N TYR A 145 -12.57 14.74 -6.71
CA TYR A 145 -12.43 14.44 -8.13
C TYR A 145 -13.41 15.25 -8.98
N THR A 146 -12.94 15.74 -10.13
CA THR A 146 -13.77 16.52 -11.08
C THR A 146 -14.93 15.73 -11.67
N SER A 147 -14.84 14.40 -11.72
CA SER A 147 -15.94 13.55 -12.18
C SER A 147 -15.88 12.14 -11.59
N PRO A 148 -17.04 11.45 -11.46
CA PRO A 148 -17.07 10.04 -11.05
C PRO A 148 -16.24 9.12 -11.94
N SER A 149 -16.17 9.43 -13.24
CA SER A 149 -15.35 8.69 -14.21
C SER A 149 -13.85 8.78 -13.90
N SER A 150 -13.37 9.95 -13.45
CA SER A 150 -11.98 10.15 -13.05
C SER A 150 -11.64 9.31 -11.80
N PHE A 151 -12.56 9.26 -10.84
CA PHE A 151 -12.42 8.39 -9.67
C PHE A 151 -12.43 6.90 -10.05
N ILE A 152 -13.36 6.45 -10.89
CA ILE A 152 -13.43 5.05 -11.36
C ILE A 152 -12.13 4.65 -12.08
N ALA A 153 -11.58 5.52 -12.92
CA ALA A 153 -10.31 5.27 -13.61
C ALA A 153 -9.14 5.12 -12.64
N MET A 154 -9.05 5.99 -11.62
CA MET A 154 -8.07 5.86 -10.53
C MET A 154 -8.25 4.55 -9.77
N PHE A 155 -9.48 4.24 -9.34
CA PHE A 155 -9.79 3.04 -8.57
C PHE A 155 -9.43 1.76 -9.33
N ARG A 156 -9.80 1.68 -10.61
CA ARG A 156 -9.46 0.56 -11.48
C ARG A 156 -7.95 0.43 -11.69
N LYS A 157 -7.24 1.56 -11.86
CA LYS A 157 -5.77 1.54 -11.99
C LYS A 157 -5.10 1.00 -10.72
N ALA A 158 -5.68 1.28 -9.55
CA ALA A 158 -5.12 0.87 -8.27
C ALA A 158 -5.50 -0.57 -7.86
N LEU A 159 -6.74 -1.01 -8.11
CA LEU A 159 -7.29 -2.29 -7.63
C LEU A 159 -7.63 -3.29 -8.74
N GLY A 160 -7.33 -2.97 -10.00
CA GLY A 160 -7.56 -3.82 -11.18
C GLY A 160 -9.00 -3.86 -11.67
N ASP A 161 -9.98 -3.70 -10.78
CA ASP A 161 -11.41 -3.70 -11.09
C ASP A 161 -12.10 -2.39 -10.67
N PRO A 162 -13.18 -1.95 -11.34
CA PRO A 162 -13.99 -0.83 -10.90
C PRO A 162 -14.77 -1.15 -9.61
N PRO A 163 -15.20 -0.13 -8.83
CA PRO A 163 -15.81 -0.30 -7.51
C PRO A 163 -16.91 -1.37 -7.44
N ALA A 164 -17.91 -1.28 -8.32
CA ALA A 164 -19.05 -2.21 -8.32
C ALA A 164 -18.63 -3.68 -8.48
N ARG A 165 -17.63 -3.95 -9.33
CA ARG A 165 -17.11 -5.29 -9.58
C ARG A 165 -16.19 -5.77 -8.46
N TYR A 166 -15.42 -4.86 -7.87
CA TYR A 166 -14.56 -5.17 -6.74
C TYR A 166 -15.38 -5.65 -5.53
N PHE A 167 -16.46 -4.94 -5.19
CA PHE A 167 -17.34 -5.33 -4.08
C PHE A 167 -18.21 -6.54 -4.38
N SER A 168 -18.60 -6.80 -5.64
CA SER A 168 -19.35 -8.02 -5.98
C SER A 168 -18.50 -9.29 -5.87
N LYS A 169 -17.22 -9.25 -6.27
CA LYS A 169 -16.28 -10.37 -6.11
C LYS A 169 -15.96 -10.68 -4.65
N ARG A 170 -15.86 -9.66 -3.79
CA ARG A 170 -15.57 -9.83 -2.35
C ARG A 170 -16.79 -10.21 -1.51
N ARG A 171 -18.00 -10.15 -2.09
CA ARG A 171 -19.25 -10.62 -1.47
C ARG A 171 -19.51 -12.12 -1.67
N LEU A 172 -18.58 -12.85 -2.27
CA LEU A 172 -18.73 -14.30 -2.46
C LEU A 172 -18.74 -15.01 -1.09
N PRO A 173 -19.72 -15.90 -0.83
CA PRO A 173 -19.91 -16.61 0.43
C PRO A 173 -18.79 -17.60 0.76
#